data_AF-S4PYI3-F1
#
_entry.id   AF-S4PYI3-F1
#
_cell.length_a   1.000
_cell.length_b   1.000
_cell.length_c   1.000
_cell.angle_alpha   90.00
_cell.angle_beta   90.00
_cell.angle_gamma   90.00
#
_symmetry.space_group_name_H-M   'P 1'
#
loop_
_entity.id
_entity.type
_entity.pdbx_description
1 polymer ?
#
loop_
_entity_poly.entity_id
_entity_poly.type
_entity_poly.pdbx_seq_one_letter_code
_entity_poly.pdbx_strand_id
1 'polypeptide(L)'
;MAGTGGTFLRRFLPSIFGCLFLIYIAEYIPTASAEGQCIWYGVCSKKSESKQKNCAYNGPPKPIRDVRAMEILEKYCPDIAAEGVSCCDLDQLENFSKGVTVPLSMLARCPSCIDNFLKHLCGMTCGPRQSDYLQPNSTEPYNGNQTRILELNYHLGATYMNTTFNSCKSVQMPSTNQLALDIMCGQAAYLCNAQRWFSYMGNVNLGPVPFQINYISGDEPNNGFTPYNPP
;
A
#
# COMPACT_ATOMS: atom_id res chain seq x y z
N MET A 1 46.99 -60.00 -54.29
CA MET A 1 46.85 -59.03 -55.40
C MET A 1 46.93 -57.63 -54.81
N ALA A 2 47.84 -56.84 -55.36
CA ALA A 2 48.21 -55.51 -54.90
C ALA A 2 47.12 -54.46 -55.14
N GLY A 3 47.18 -53.37 -54.36
CA GLY A 3 46.36 -52.16 -54.57
C GLY A 3 46.60 -51.12 -53.47
N THR A 4 47.66 -50.33 -53.62
CA THR A 4 48.10 -49.21 -52.77
C THR A 4 47.46 -47.86 -53.14
N GLY A 5 47.35 -46.95 -52.16
CA GLY A 5 47.17 -45.49 -52.31
C GLY A 5 46.26 -44.94 -51.19
N GLY A 6 46.74 -44.22 -50.15
CA GLY A 6 47.26 -42.85 -50.17
C GLY A 6 46.10 -41.85 -50.26
N THR A 7 45.86 -40.80 -49.46
CA THR A 7 46.64 -40.02 -48.48
C THR A 7 45.65 -39.02 -47.83
N PHE A 8 45.68 -38.86 -46.50
CA PHE A 8 45.67 -37.57 -45.76
C PHE A 8 44.73 -36.41 -46.19
N LEU A 9 43.80 -35.98 -45.31
CA LEU A 9 43.68 -34.60 -44.78
C LEU A 9 42.27 -34.29 -44.21
N ARG A 10 42.20 -33.99 -42.91
CA ARG A 10 41.53 -32.84 -42.24
C ARG A 10 41.12 -33.26 -40.82
N ARG A 11 41.97 -32.92 -39.84
CA ARG A 11 41.84 -31.74 -38.93
C ARG A 11 40.77 -31.98 -37.86
N PHE A 12 41.15 -32.36 -36.63
CA PHE A 12 41.43 -31.44 -35.50
C PHE A 12 40.27 -30.49 -35.24
N LEU A 13 39.39 -30.84 -34.28
CA LEU A 13 39.23 -30.22 -32.94
C LEU A 13 38.46 -28.86 -32.98
N PRO A 14 37.91 -28.34 -31.86
CA PRO A 14 36.99 -28.95 -30.90
C PRO A 14 35.95 -27.95 -30.33
N SER A 15 35.00 -28.42 -29.52
CA SER A 15 34.68 -27.88 -28.18
C SER A 15 34.53 -26.36 -27.91
N ILE A 16 33.99 -25.54 -28.83
CA ILE A 16 33.72 -24.09 -28.57
C ILE A 16 32.24 -23.80 -28.26
N PHE A 17 31.33 -24.76 -28.40
CA PHE A 17 29.89 -24.51 -28.19
C PHE A 17 29.43 -24.57 -26.73
N GLY A 18 30.29 -25.00 -25.80
CA GLY A 18 29.94 -25.16 -24.37
C GLY A 18 30.15 -23.93 -23.49
N CYS A 19 30.93 -22.93 -23.92
CA CYS A 19 31.24 -21.76 -23.11
C CYS A 19 30.34 -20.55 -23.36
N LEU A 20 29.55 -20.54 -24.44
CA LEU A 20 28.65 -19.41 -24.75
C LEU A 20 27.32 -19.45 -23.99
N PHE A 21 27.02 -20.54 -23.27
CA PHE A 21 25.79 -20.67 -22.48
C PHE A 21 25.92 -20.18 -21.03
N LEU A 22 27.10 -19.68 -20.61
CA LEU A 22 27.37 -19.26 -19.22
C LEU A 22 27.53 -17.75 -19.02
N ILE A 23 27.24 -16.91 -20.02
CA ILE A 23 27.41 -15.43 -19.93
C ILE A 23 26.08 -14.65 -20.06
N TYR A 24 24.93 -15.33 -20.09
CA TYR A 24 23.61 -14.67 -20.19
C TYR A 24 22.82 -14.58 -18.87
N ILE A 25 23.51 -14.50 -17.73
CA ILE A 25 22.95 -13.91 -16.52
C ILE A 25 23.51 -12.49 -16.38
N ALA A 26 23.14 -11.62 -17.31
CA ALA A 26 23.17 -10.20 -17.02
C ALA A 26 22.15 -9.99 -15.91
N GLU A 27 22.62 -9.65 -14.71
CA GLU A 27 21.79 -9.12 -13.63
C GLU A 27 20.93 -8.02 -14.24
N TYR A 28 19.64 -8.31 -14.36
CA TYR A 28 18.64 -7.29 -14.59
C TYR A 28 18.62 -6.46 -13.31
N ILE A 29 19.47 -5.44 -13.25
CA ILE A 29 19.34 -4.37 -12.26
C ILE A 29 18.23 -3.50 -12.82
N PRO A 30 17.00 -3.56 -12.28
CA PRO A 30 15.94 -2.68 -12.73
C PRO A 30 16.40 -1.26 -12.44
N THR A 31 16.47 -0.45 -13.49
CA THR A 31 16.68 0.99 -13.37
C THR A 31 15.59 1.56 -12.46
N ALA A 32 16.02 2.25 -11.40
CA ALA A 32 15.25 2.74 -10.24
C ALA A 32 14.09 3.73 -10.50
N SER A 33 13.50 3.71 -11.70
CA SER A 33 12.37 4.57 -12.08
C SER A 33 11.09 3.78 -12.41
N ALA A 34 11.14 2.44 -12.42
CA ALA A 34 9.97 1.58 -12.66
C ALA A 34 9.45 0.87 -11.39
N GLU A 35 10.23 0.91 -10.31
CA GLU A 35 9.82 0.40 -9.00
C GLU A 35 9.20 1.57 -8.23
N GLY A 36 8.04 1.35 -7.59
CA GLY A 36 7.31 2.41 -6.91
C GLY A 36 8.13 3.16 -5.84
N GLN A 37 7.53 4.18 -5.25
CA GLN A 37 8.22 5.05 -4.29
C GLN A 37 7.35 5.28 -3.05
N CYS A 38 7.97 5.12 -1.87
CA CYS A 38 7.31 5.27 -0.58
C CYS A 38 7.40 6.70 -0.04
N ILE A 39 6.53 7.03 0.91
CA ILE A 39 6.65 8.24 1.73
C ILE A 39 6.96 7.94 3.21
N TRP A 40 6.78 6.68 3.62
CA TRP A 40 7.15 6.18 4.94
C TRP A 40 7.59 4.73 4.91
N TYR A 41 8.23 4.31 6.00
CA TYR A 41 8.50 2.91 6.31
C TYR A 41 8.85 2.78 7.79
N GLY A 42 8.11 1.94 8.52
CA GLY A 42 8.26 1.71 9.95
C GLY A 42 7.57 2.74 10.85
N VAL A 43 7.61 2.47 12.15
CA VAL A 43 6.92 3.23 13.20
C VAL A 43 7.90 4.14 13.96
N CYS A 44 7.62 5.43 13.97
CA CYS A 44 8.35 6.44 14.73
C CYS A 44 7.49 6.92 15.89
N SER A 45 7.17 6.05 16.84
CA SER A 45 6.41 6.41 18.04
C SER A 45 6.80 5.49 19.18
N LYS A 46 6.73 5.98 20.42
CA LYS A 46 6.94 5.10 21.57
C LYS A 46 5.78 4.11 21.65
N LYS A 47 6.03 2.87 22.07
CA LYS A 47 4.97 1.87 22.29
C LYS A 47 3.89 2.34 23.28
N SER A 48 4.22 3.27 24.17
CA SER A 48 3.28 3.87 25.12
C SER A 48 2.35 4.94 24.51
N GLU A 49 2.63 5.44 23.31
CA GLU A 49 1.76 6.41 22.64
C GLU A 49 0.53 5.69 22.08
N SER A 50 -0.68 6.19 22.38
CA SER A 50 -1.90 5.62 21.80
C SER A 50 -2.03 5.87 20.29
N LYS A 51 -1.36 6.93 19.80
CA LYS A 51 -1.40 7.40 18.42
C LYS A 51 -0.04 7.19 17.75
N GLN A 52 0.14 5.98 17.22
CA GLN A 52 1.34 5.54 16.52
C GLN A 52 1.49 6.26 15.17
N LYS A 53 2.67 6.82 14.90
CA LYS A 53 2.97 7.56 13.67
C LYS A 53 4.12 6.88 12.92
N ASN A 54 4.14 7.09 11.60
CA ASN A 54 5.11 6.46 10.72
C ASN A 54 6.41 7.29 10.62
N CYS A 55 7.52 6.59 10.35
CA CYS A 55 8.79 7.23 10.01
C CYS A 55 8.79 7.68 8.55
N ALA A 56 9.16 8.92 8.27
CA ALA A 56 9.36 9.40 6.91
C ALA A 56 10.46 8.60 6.20
N TYR A 57 10.19 8.21 4.96
CA TYR A 57 11.08 7.41 4.14
C TYR A 57 10.77 7.65 2.67
N ASN A 58 11.79 8.02 1.89
CA ASN A 58 11.67 8.37 0.48
C ASN A 58 12.47 7.40 -0.40
N GLY A 59 12.42 6.11 -0.10
CA GLY A 59 13.03 5.08 -0.95
C GLY A 59 12.00 4.14 -1.58
N PRO A 60 12.49 3.11 -2.29
CA PRO A 60 11.62 2.13 -2.93
C PRO A 60 10.89 1.24 -1.92
N PRO A 61 9.75 0.63 -2.31
CA PRO A 61 9.08 -0.39 -1.51
C PRO A 61 10.02 -1.56 -1.25
N LYS A 62 9.81 -2.24 -0.12
CA LYS A 62 10.68 -3.34 0.31
C LYS A 62 10.00 -4.68 0.08
N PRO A 63 10.75 -5.75 -0.25
CA PRO A 63 10.20 -7.09 -0.34
C PRO A 63 9.52 -7.53 0.96
N ILE A 64 8.35 -8.15 0.84
CA ILE A 64 7.61 -8.73 1.97
C ILE A 64 8.28 -10.06 2.34
N ARG A 65 9.17 -10.03 3.34
CA ARG A 65 9.94 -11.21 3.78
C ARG A 65 9.42 -11.86 5.06
N ASP A 66 8.72 -11.08 5.88
CA ASP A 66 8.21 -11.55 7.16
C ASP A 66 6.91 -12.34 6.94
N VAL A 67 6.85 -13.57 7.46
CA VAL A 67 5.70 -14.47 7.29
C VAL A 67 4.43 -13.88 7.90
N ARG A 68 4.55 -13.24 9.07
CA ARG A 68 3.40 -12.65 9.76
C ARG A 68 2.92 -11.38 9.08
N ALA A 69 3.84 -10.60 8.51
CA ALA A 69 3.47 -9.48 7.64
C ALA A 69 2.67 -9.97 6.42
N MET A 70 3.12 -11.05 5.78
CA MET A 70 2.41 -11.67 4.66
C MET A 70 1.01 -12.14 5.07
N GLU A 71 0.86 -12.85 6.18
CA GLU A 71 -0.46 -13.30 6.68
C GLU A 71 -1.45 -12.13 6.90
N ILE A 72 -0.98 -11.01 7.46
CA ILE A 72 -1.81 -9.81 7.65
C ILE A 72 -2.20 -9.21 6.30
N LEU A 73 -1.25 -9.12 5.36
CA LEU A 73 -1.51 -8.60 4.02
C LEU A 73 -2.47 -9.49 3.24
N GLU A 74 -2.30 -10.81 3.23
CA GLU A 74 -3.23 -11.74 2.57
C GLU A 74 -4.65 -11.63 3.13
N LYS A 75 -4.78 -11.38 4.43
CA LYS A 75 -6.07 -11.22 5.10
C LYS A 75 -6.78 -9.92 4.76
N TYR A 76 -6.06 -8.79 4.70
CA TYR A 76 -6.68 -7.46 4.60
C TYR A 76 -6.38 -6.72 3.31
N CYS A 77 -5.25 -6.99 2.67
CA CYS A 77 -4.69 -6.28 1.52
C CYS A 77 -4.15 -7.28 0.46
N PRO A 78 -4.96 -8.23 -0.04
CA PRO A 78 -4.48 -9.32 -0.90
C PRO A 78 -3.80 -8.82 -2.19
N ASP A 79 -4.24 -7.68 -2.73
CA ASP A 79 -3.62 -7.05 -3.90
C ASP A 79 -2.15 -6.66 -3.62
N ILE A 80 -1.86 -6.11 -2.42
CA ILE A 80 -0.51 -5.76 -2.00
C ILE A 80 0.34 -7.02 -1.74
N ALA A 81 -0.26 -8.06 -1.15
CA ALA A 81 0.42 -9.34 -0.96
C ALA A 81 0.88 -9.94 -2.30
N ALA A 82 0.02 -9.86 -3.32
CA ALA A 82 0.31 -10.38 -4.66
C ALA A 82 1.45 -9.62 -5.36
N GLU A 83 1.66 -8.33 -5.07
CA GLU A 83 2.79 -7.56 -5.62
C GLU A 83 4.15 -7.96 -5.02
N GLY A 84 4.18 -8.55 -3.82
CA GLY A 84 5.41 -9.04 -3.17
C GLY A 84 6.33 -7.95 -2.58
N VAL A 85 5.97 -6.67 -2.77
CA VAL A 85 6.67 -5.50 -2.22
C VAL A 85 5.71 -4.54 -1.53
N SER A 86 6.17 -3.82 -0.50
CA SER A 86 5.32 -2.91 0.26
C SER A 86 6.08 -1.72 0.86
N CYS A 87 5.36 -0.61 1.07
CA CYS A 87 5.81 0.55 1.83
C CYS A 87 5.48 0.48 3.33
N CYS A 88 5.13 -0.69 3.86
CA CYS A 88 4.93 -0.90 5.29
C CYS A 88 5.73 -2.08 5.85
N ASP A 89 6.02 -2.03 7.16
CA ASP A 89 6.64 -3.13 7.90
C ASP A 89 5.62 -3.86 8.80
N LEU A 90 6.11 -4.89 9.51
CA LEU A 90 5.27 -5.68 10.42
C LEU A 90 4.66 -4.81 11.53
N ASP A 91 5.39 -3.87 12.11
CA ASP A 91 4.88 -3.02 13.21
C ASP A 91 3.74 -2.12 12.71
N GLN A 92 3.85 -1.57 11.50
CA GLN A 92 2.77 -0.84 10.85
C GLN A 92 1.56 -1.73 10.56
N LEU A 93 1.78 -2.96 10.10
CA LEU A 93 0.71 -3.93 9.82
C LEU A 93 -0.01 -4.39 11.09
N GLU A 94 0.70 -4.56 12.21
CA GLU A 94 0.07 -4.84 13.50
C GLU A 94 -0.81 -3.67 13.98
N ASN A 95 -0.33 -2.43 13.81
CA ASN A 95 -1.12 -1.24 14.12
C ASN A 95 -2.35 -1.12 13.22
N PHE A 96 -2.17 -1.40 11.92
CA PHE A 96 -3.24 -1.45 10.94
C PHE A 96 -4.31 -2.48 11.32
N SER A 97 -3.92 -3.73 11.60
CA SER A 97 -4.84 -4.81 11.97
C SER A 97 -5.68 -4.47 13.21
N LYS A 98 -5.05 -3.87 14.23
CA LYS A 98 -5.75 -3.36 15.41
C LYS A 98 -6.73 -2.23 15.05
N GLY A 99 -6.29 -1.27 14.24
CA GLY A 99 -7.08 -0.11 13.84
C GLY A 99 -8.33 -0.45 13.02
N VAL A 100 -8.26 -1.46 12.15
CA VAL A 100 -9.40 -1.85 11.30
C VAL A 100 -10.41 -2.75 12.00
N THR A 101 -10.10 -3.31 13.17
CA THR A 101 -10.97 -4.30 13.84
C THR A 101 -12.38 -3.75 14.12
N VAL A 102 -12.48 -2.56 14.73
CA VAL A 102 -13.77 -1.95 15.05
C VAL A 102 -14.56 -1.55 13.80
N PRO A 103 -14.03 -0.78 12.84
CA PRO A 103 -14.80 -0.39 11.65
C PRO A 103 -15.23 -1.60 10.82
N LEU A 104 -14.41 -2.64 10.68
CA LEU A 104 -14.82 -3.86 9.97
C LEU A 104 -15.98 -4.58 10.67
N SER A 105 -16.02 -4.58 12.01
CA SER A 105 -17.16 -5.14 12.75
C SER A 105 -18.47 -4.39 12.48
N MET A 106 -18.40 -3.06 12.32
CA MET A 106 -19.56 -2.22 12.01
C MET A 106 -20.04 -2.43 10.57
N LEU A 107 -19.12 -2.70 9.65
CA LEU A 107 -19.39 -2.86 8.21
C LEU A 107 -19.64 -4.32 7.80
N ALA A 108 -19.60 -5.28 8.74
CA ALA A 108 -19.59 -6.72 8.49
C ALA A 108 -20.76 -7.27 7.65
N ARG A 109 -21.90 -6.57 7.58
CA ARG A 109 -23.05 -6.99 6.76
C ARG A 109 -22.89 -6.72 5.26
N CYS A 110 -21.85 -6.00 4.82
CA CYS A 110 -21.65 -5.61 3.42
C CYS A 110 -20.19 -5.84 2.98
N PRO A 111 -19.89 -7.00 2.36
CA PRO A 111 -18.52 -7.33 1.92
C PRO A 111 -17.93 -6.33 0.91
N SER A 112 -18.73 -5.79 -0.01
CA SER A 112 -18.25 -4.80 -0.99
C SER A 112 -17.87 -3.46 -0.35
N CYS A 113 -18.61 -3.04 0.69
CA CYS A 113 -18.21 -1.88 1.49
C CYS A 113 -16.88 -2.13 2.22
N ILE A 114 -16.71 -3.32 2.80
CA ILE A 114 -15.45 -3.71 3.44
C ILE A 114 -14.29 -3.72 2.45
N ASP A 115 -14.48 -4.28 1.26
CA ASP A 115 -13.46 -4.35 0.23
C ASP A 115 -12.97 -2.96 -0.18
N ASN A 116 -13.89 -2.06 -0.53
CA ASN A 116 -13.56 -0.65 -0.83
C ASN A 116 -12.90 0.05 0.38
N PHE A 117 -13.42 -0.16 1.59
CA PHE A 117 -12.84 0.43 2.79
C PHE A 117 -11.41 -0.07 3.06
N LEU A 118 -11.13 -1.35 2.83
CA LEU A 118 -9.81 -1.92 3.00
C LEU A 118 -8.84 -1.48 1.91
N LYS A 119 -9.22 -1.52 0.62
CA LYS A 119 -8.40 -1.02 -0.49
C LYS A 119 -7.91 0.40 -0.23
N HIS A 120 -8.81 1.26 0.27
CA HIS A 120 -8.48 2.62 0.69
C HIS A 120 -7.34 2.67 1.73
N LEU A 121 -7.49 1.93 2.84
CA LEU A 121 -6.51 1.93 3.91
C LEU A 121 -5.22 1.17 3.55
N CYS A 122 -5.33 0.12 2.73
CA CYS A 122 -4.21 -0.67 2.24
C CYS A 122 -3.33 0.15 1.29
N GLY A 123 -3.93 0.85 0.33
CA GLY A 123 -3.22 1.75 -0.57
C GLY A 123 -2.48 2.83 0.20
N MET A 124 -3.16 3.50 1.14
CA MET A 124 -2.52 4.46 2.03
C MET A 124 -1.34 3.85 2.80
N THR A 125 -1.57 2.73 3.49
CA THR A 125 -0.63 2.20 4.49
C THR A 125 0.59 1.54 3.85
N CYS A 126 0.36 0.75 2.81
CA CYS A 126 1.29 -0.26 2.33
C CYS A 126 1.51 -0.22 0.82
N GLY A 127 0.76 0.60 0.06
CA GLY A 127 0.85 0.67 -1.39
C GLY A 127 2.28 0.95 -1.87
N PRO A 128 2.80 0.24 -2.89
CA PRO A 128 4.19 0.39 -3.29
C PRO A 128 4.50 1.70 -4.02
N ARG A 129 3.46 2.43 -4.44
CA ARG A 129 3.55 3.73 -5.15
C ARG A 129 2.94 4.88 -4.36
N GLN A 130 3.13 4.90 -3.04
CA GLN A 130 2.56 5.91 -2.17
C GLN A 130 2.83 7.35 -2.63
N SER A 131 4.04 7.66 -3.11
CA SER A 131 4.40 9.02 -3.50
C SER A 131 3.54 9.61 -4.61
N ASP A 132 2.84 8.76 -5.38
CA ASP A 132 1.95 9.22 -6.44
C ASP A 132 0.73 9.95 -5.87
N TYR A 133 0.24 9.53 -4.70
CA TYR A 133 -1.03 10.03 -4.12
C TYR A 133 -0.91 10.49 -2.67
N LEU A 134 0.23 10.32 -2.02
CA LEU A 134 0.48 10.73 -0.64
C LEU A 134 1.54 11.83 -0.58
N GLN A 135 1.26 12.84 0.24
CA GLN A 135 2.17 13.95 0.49
C GLN A 135 2.26 14.24 1.99
N PRO A 136 3.42 14.01 2.63
CA PRO A 136 3.65 14.50 3.99
C PRO A 136 3.50 16.03 4.04
N ASN A 137 2.57 16.53 4.84
CA ASN A 137 2.30 17.97 4.99
C ASN A 137 3.04 18.58 6.18
N SER A 138 3.23 17.79 7.25
CA SER A 138 3.97 18.20 8.44
C SER A 138 4.75 17.03 9.02
N THR A 139 5.96 17.33 9.49
CA THR A 139 6.89 16.36 10.06
C THR A 139 7.67 16.96 11.21
N GLU A 140 8.19 16.12 12.10
CA GLU A 140 9.10 16.53 13.18
C GLU A 140 10.26 15.54 13.37
N PRO A 141 11.41 15.99 13.92
CA PRO A 141 12.50 15.07 14.28
C PRO A 141 12.07 14.04 15.32
N TYR A 142 12.53 12.80 15.18
CA TYR A 142 12.30 11.70 16.11
C TYR A 142 13.59 10.88 16.27
N ASN A 143 14.11 10.75 17.49
CA ASN A 143 15.26 9.90 17.85
C ASN A 143 16.41 9.87 16.83
N GLY A 144 17.41 10.72 17.02
CA GLY A 144 18.57 10.77 16.13
C GLY A 144 18.19 11.34 14.76
N ASN A 145 18.35 10.55 13.71
CA ASN A 145 18.15 10.98 12.32
C ASN A 145 16.78 10.59 11.74
N GLN A 146 15.87 10.02 12.53
CA GLN A 146 14.54 9.70 12.01
C GLN A 146 13.65 10.94 12.05
N THR A 147 12.67 10.95 11.17
CA THR A 147 11.66 12.01 11.08
C THR A 147 10.30 11.34 11.14
N ARG A 148 9.40 11.91 11.93
CA ARG A 148 8.04 11.42 12.15
C ARG A 148 7.04 12.27 11.38
N ILE A 149 6.09 11.62 10.70
CA ILE A 149 5.02 12.30 9.97
C ILE A 149 3.87 12.65 10.92
N LEU A 150 3.45 13.91 10.93
CA LEU A 150 2.38 14.44 11.77
C LEU A 150 1.08 14.71 11.00
N GLU A 151 1.21 15.00 9.71
CA GLU A 151 0.08 15.33 8.85
C GLU A 151 0.36 14.87 7.42
N LEU A 152 -0.69 14.39 6.75
CA LEU A 152 -0.63 13.79 5.43
C LEU A 152 -1.74 14.33 4.55
N ASN A 153 -1.44 14.73 3.31
CA ASN A 153 -2.45 14.87 2.26
C ASN A 153 -2.56 13.55 1.49
N TYR A 154 -3.78 13.09 1.28
CA TYR A 154 -4.09 11.89 0.52
C TYR A 154 -5.00 12.25 -0.65
N HIS A 155 -4.43 12.24 -1.86
CA HIS A 155 -5.12 12.45 -3.12
C HIS A 155 -5.88 11.19 -3.52
N LEU A 156 -7.21 11.29 -3.62
CA LEU A 156 -8.09 10.15 -3.82
C LEU A 156 -9.11 10.47 -4.92
N GLY A 157 -9.37 9.47 -5.78
CA GLY A 157 -10.35 9.58 -6.85
C GLY A 157 -11.70 10.01 -6.32
N ALA A 158 -12.28 11.08 -6.87
CA ALA A 158 -13.61 11.53 -6.49
C ALA A 158 -14.67 10.45 -6.79
N THR A 159 -14.50 9.75 -7.92
CA THR A 159 -15.35 8.62 -8.31
C THR A 159 -15.20 7.46 -7.33
N TYR A 160 -13.98 7.14 -6.90
CA TYR A 160 -13.71 6.11 -5.90
C TYR A 160 -14.32 6.44 -4.53
N MET A 161 -14.13 7.67 -4.05
CA MET A 161 -14.70 8.14 -2.78
C MET A 161 -16.22 8.00 -2.77
N ASN A 162 -16.87 8.42 -3.85
CA ASN A 162 -18.32 8.32 -3.99
C ASN A 162 -18.79 6.86 -4.07
N THR A 163 -18.07 6.01 -4.80
CA THR A 163 -18.39 4.58 -4.92
C THR A 163 -18.27 3.88 -3.57
N THR A 164 -17.17 4.12 -2.85
CA THR A 164 -16.93 3.60 -1.50
C THR A 164 -18.04 4.06 -0.56
N PHE A 165 -18.36 5.35 -0.53
CA PHE A 165 -19.46 5.88 0.28
C PHE A 165 -20.81 5.24 -0.08
N ASN A 166 -21.15 5.13 -1.36
CA ASN A 166 -22.41 4.55 -1.81
C ASN A 166 -22.52 3.06 -1.44
N SER A 167 -21.41 2.32 -1.43
CA SER A 167 -21.39 0.93 -0.98
C SER A 167 -21.64 0.79 0.53
N CYS A 168 -21.35 1.82 1.32
CA CYS A 168 -21.39 1.79 2.78
C CYS A 168 -22.58 2.53 3.41
N LYS A 169 -23.20 3.50 2.72
CA LYS A 169 -24.18 4.44 3.32
C LYS A 169 -25.44 3.81 3.91
N SER A 170 -25.80 2.61 3.46
CA SER A 170 -26.98 1.87 3.93
C SER A 170 -26.64 0.65 4.79
N VAL A 171 -25.37 0.48 5.16
CA VAL A 171 -24.93 -0.66 5.96
C VAL A 171 -25.42 -0.49 7.40
N GLN A 172 -26.16 -1.47 7.89
CA GLN A 172 -26.60 -1.54 9.27
C GLN A 172 -25.63 -2.36 10.11
N MET A 173 -25.31 -1.88 11.31
CA MET A 173 -24.43 -2.59 12.22
C MET A 173 -25.09 -3.89 12.72
N PRO A 174 -24.32 -5.01 12.79
CA PRO A 174 -24.83 -6.29 13.28
C PRO A 174 -25.54 -6.26 14.63
N SER A 175 -25.06 -5.44 15.56
CA SER A 175 -25.46 -5.43 16.97
C SER A 175 -26.70 -4.57 17.29
N THR A 176 -26.94 -3.48 16.55
CA THR A 176 -27.99 -2.50 16.88
C THR A 176 -28.96 -2.21 15.75
N ASN A 177 -28.71 -2.68 14.54
CA ASN A 177 -29.44 -2.31 13.31
C ASN A 177 -29.40 -0.80 12.95
N GLN A 178 -28.65 0.02 13.67
CA GLN A 178 -28.36 1.41 13.32
C GLN A 178 -27.42 1.47 12.11
N LEU A 179 -27.47 2.54 11.31
CA LEU A 179 -26.54 2.71 10.19
C LEU A 179 -25.11 2.90 10.71
N ALA A 180 -24.14 2.22 10.12
CA ALA A 180 -22.74 2.34 10.53
C ALA A 180 -22.23 3.78 10.39
N LEU A 181 -22.66 4.50 9.34
CA LEU A 181 -22.27 5.90 9.12
C LEU A 181 -22.89 6.88 10.10
N ASP A 182 -23.88 6.49 10.93
CA ASP A 182 -24.31 7.35 12.06
C ASP A 182 -23.20 7.54 13.09
N ILE A 183 -22.27 6.57 13.19
CA ILE A 183 -21.12 6.62 14.09
C ILE A 183 -19.87 7.05 13.33
N MET A 184 -19.69 6.52 12.12
CA MET A 184 -18.44 6.69 11.38
C MET A 184 -18.33 8.02 10.61
N CYS A 185 -19.33 8.91 10.64
CA CYS A 185 -19.31 10.17 9.88
C CYS A 185 -19.19 11.44 10.75
N GLY A 186 -19.15 11.30 12.09
CA GLY A 186 -19.13 12.43 13.03
C GLY A 186 -20.43 13.24 13.09
N GLN A 187 -21.46 12.84 12.33
CA GLN A 187 -22.83 13.35 12.32
C GLN A 187 -23.78 12.22 11.92
N ALA A 188 -25.09 12.45 12.07
CA ALA A 188 -26.11 11.51 11.62
C ALA A 188 -25.98 11.20 10.12
N ALA A 189 -26.25 9.95 9.74
CA ALA A 189 -26.01 9.42 8.40
C ALA A 189 -26.75 10.20 7.29
N TYR A 190 -27.91 10.77 7.59
CA TYR A 190 -28.68 11.56 6.61
C TYR A 190 -28.02 12.92 6.26
N LEU A 191 -27.08 13.41 7.09
CA LEU A 191 -26.24 14.59 6.81
C LEU A 191 -24.86 14.20 6.25
N CYS A 192 -24.60 12.90 6.11
CA CYS A 192 -23.33 12.38 5.65
C CYS A 192 -23.23 12.40 4.12
N ASN A 193 -22.03 12.68 3.62
CA ASN A 193 -21.65 12.52 2.22
C ASN A 193 -20.22 11.95 2.16
N ALA A 194 -19.76 11.57 0.97
CA ALA A 194 -18.43 10.98 0.79
C ALA A 194 -17.33 11.85 1.41
N GLN A 195 -17.21 13.13 0.99
CA GLN A 195 -16.16 14.01 1.50
C GLN A 195 -16.20 14.14 3.02
N ARG A 196 -17.38 14.31 3.64
CA ARG A 196 -17.52 14.42 5.10
C ARG A 196 -17.07 13.15 5.79
N TRP A 197 -17.47 11.97 5.30
CA TRP A 197 -17.09 10.69 5.89
C TRP A 197 -15.57 10.52 5.88
N PHE A 198 -14.93 10.72 4.73
CA PHE A 198 -13.46 10.64 4.62
C PHE A 198 -12.78 11.70 5.49
N SER A 199 -13.24 12.96 5.46
CA SER A 199 -12.70 14.01 6.33
C SER A 199 -12.84 13.69 7.83
N TYR A 200 -13.93 13.03 8.26
CA TYR A 200 -14.06 12.55 9.64
C TYR A 200 -13.06 11.41 9.94
N MET A 201 -12.92 10.45 9.03
CA MET A 201 -11.94 9.38 9.17
C MET A 201 -10.53 9.94 9.35
N GLY A 202 -10.17 11.00 8.62
CA GLY A 202 -8.83 11.61 8.67
C GLY A 202 -8.63 12.66 9.76
N ASN A 203 -9.65 12.96 10.56
CA ASN A 203 -9.56 14.00 11.58
C ASN A 203 -8.93 13.46 12.86
N VAL A 204 -7.75 13.96 13.23
CA VAL A 204 -7.04 13.49 14.44
C VAL A 204 -7.75 13.86 15.75
N ASN A 205 -8.60 14.88 15.76
CA ASN A 205 -9.27 15.35 16.97
C ASN A 205 -10.62 14.66 17.21
N LEU A 206 -11.31 14.27 16.14
CA LEU A 206 -12.68 13.75 16.18
C LEU A 206 -12.78 12.27 15.75
N GLY A 207 -11.88 11.85 14.87
CA GLY A 207 -11.86 10.52 14.27
C GLY A 207 -10.89 9.57 14.97
N PRO A 208 -10.93 8.28 14.59
CA PRO A 208 -10.12 7.22 15.20
C PRO A 208 -8.67 7.15 14.66
N VAL A 209 -8.17 8.21 14.01
CA VAL A 209 -6.83 8.19 13.38
C VAL A 209 -5.70 8.65 14.31
N PRO A 210 -4.49 8.10 14.12
CA PRO A 210 -3.34 8.44 14.96
C PRO A 210 -2.68 9.79 14.60
N PHE A 211 -2.90 10.29 13.39
CA PHE A 211 -2.38 11.58 12.92
C PHE A 211 -3.33 12.17 11.87
N GLN A 212 -3.15 13.45 11.52
CA GLN A 212 -4.07 14.15 10.63
C GLN A 212 -3.89 13.68 9.18
N ILE A 213 -5.00 13.34 8.52
CA ILE A 213 -5.06 12.95 7.11
C ILE A 213 -6.07 13.86 6.41
N ASN A 214 -5.59 14.64 5.45
CA ASN A 214 -6.40 15.53 4.64
C ASN A 214 -6.73 14.84 3.31
N TYR A 215 -7.99 14.47 3.12
CA TYR A 215 -8.45 13.85 1.88
C TYR A 215 -8.72 14.91 0.80
N ILE A 216 -7.93 14.86 -0.27
CA ILE A 216 -8.04 15.73 -1.44
C ILE A 216 -8.73 14.93 -2.55
N SER A 217 -10.00 15.26 -2.80
CA SER A 217 -10.84 14.60 -3.80
C SER A 217 -10.58 15.15 -5.20
N GLY A 218 -10.35 14.28 -6.17
CA GLY A 218 -10.26 14.62 -7.59
C GLY A 218 -9.93 13.39 -8.43
N ASP A 219 -10.47 13.29 -9.65
CA ASP A 219 -10.17 12.17 -10.55
C ASP A 219 -8.94 12.41 -11.44
N GLU A 220 -8.60 13.69 -11.65
CA GLU A 220 -7.48 14.09 -12.51
C GLU A 220 -6.20 14.39 -11.71
N PRO A 221 -5.01 14.16 -12.29
CA PRO A 221 -3.75 14.57 -11.68
C PRO A 221 -3.72 16.06 -11.36
N ASN A 222 -3.22 16.41 -10.17
CA ASN A 222 -3.15 17.79 -9.71
C ASN A 222 -1.87 18.01 -8.89
N ASN A 223 -1.14 19.10 -9.18
CA ASN A 223 0.10 19.48 -8.49
C ASN A 223 1.16 18.37 -8.40
N GLY A 224 1.27 17.54 -9.44
CA GLY A 224 2.22 16.43 -9.50
C GLY A 224 1.78 15.15 -8.79
N PHE A 225 0.57 15.11 -8.23
CA PHE A 225 -0.02 13.91 -7.62
C PHE A 225 -1.07 13.30 -8.54
N THR A 226 -1.03 11.97 -8.67
CA THR A 226 -2.05 11.17 -9.35
C THR A 226 -2.96 10.56 -8.29
N PRO A 227 -4.26 10.90 -8.24
CA PRO A 227 -5.18 10.40 -7.24
C PRO A 227 -5.23 8.86 -7.20
N TYR A 228 -5.23 8.29 -5.99
CA TYR A 228 -5.41 6.85 -5.83
C TYR A 228 -6.85 6.46 -6.21
N ASN A 229 -6.98 5.47 -7.09
CA ASN A 229 -8.27 5.06 -7.64
C ASN A 229 -8.25 3.54 -7.89
N PRO A 230 -8.30 2.72 -6.83
CA PRO A 230 -8.32 1.28 -6.98
C PRO A 230 -9.69 0.82 -7.51
N PRO A 231 -9.75 -0.33 -8.18
CA PRO A 231 -10.96 -0.85 -8.79
C PRO A 231 -12.02 -1.28 -7.78
#